data_AF-A0A256XFN0-F1
#
_entry.id   AF-A0A256XFN0-F1
#
_cell.length_a   1.000
_cell.length_b   1.000
_cell.length_c   1.000
_cell.angle_alpha   90.00
_cell.angle_beta   90.00
_cell.angle_gamma   90.00
#
_symmetry.space_group_name_H-M   'P 1'
#
loop_
_entity.id
_entity.type
_entity.pdbx_description
1 polymer ?
#
loop_
_entity_poly.entity_id
_entity_poly.type
_entity_poly.pdbx_seq_one_letter_code
_entity_poly.pdbx_strand_id
1 'polypeptide(L)' 'MARVVVSLKILPDDVELSLEELEKRIREKLPENYEVLKSAKEPIAFGLNALRLYISIPEETE' A
#
# COMPACT_ATOMS: atom_id res chain seq x y z
N MET A 1 -9.08 -9.02 -19.77
CA MET A 1 -9.44 -9.21 -18.36
C MET A 1 -9.51 -7.85 -17.71
N ALA A 2 -10.61 -7.52 -17.05
CA ALA A 2 -10.73 -6.26 -16.31
C ALA A 2 -9.86 -6.32 -15.04
N ARG A 3 -9.42 -5.15 -14.60
CA ARG A 3 -8.64 -4.97 -13.37
C ARG A 3 -9.34 -3.96 -12.48
N VAL A 4 -9.33 -4.20 -11.17
CA VAL A 4 -9.85 -3.30 -10.14
C VAL A 4 -8.69 -2.58 -9.48
N VAL A 5 -8.86 -1.29 -9.17
CA VAL A 5 -7.88 -0.53 -8.38
C VAL A 5 -8.38 -0.40 -6.96
N VAL A 6 -7.65 -1.01 -6.02
CA VAL A 6 -7.90 -0.89 -4.59
C VAL A 6 -7.08 0.27 -4.04
N SER A 7 -7.73 1.19 -3.34
CA SER A 7 -7.06 2.29 -2.63
C SER A 7 -6.98 1.96 -1.15
N LEU A 8 -5.76 1.86 -0.61
CA LEU A 8 -5.48 1.52 0.78
C LEU A 8 -4.83 2.70 1.48
N LYS A 9 -5.32 3.02 2.68
CA LYS A 9 -4.65 3.93 3.62
C LYS A 9 -4.17 3.12 4.82
N ILE A 10 -2.86 2.96 4.93
CA ILE A 10 -2.23 2.17 5.96
C ILE A 10 -1.68 3.11 7.03
N LEU A 11 -2.14 2.91 8.26
CA LEU A 11 -1.73 3.70 9.42
C LEU A 11 -0.64 2.92 10.17
N PRO A 12 0.58 3.45 10.30
CA PRO A 12 1.57 2.84 11.17
C PRO A 12 1.16 2.99 12.64
N ASP A 13 1.62 2.06 13.47
CA ASP A 13 1.38 2.04 14.91
C ASP A 13 2.18 3.13 15.66
N ASP A 14 3.34 3.51 15.15
CA ASP A 14 4.16 4.60 15.68
C ASP A 14 4.92 5.38 14.58
N VAL A 15 5.64 6.44 15.00
CA VAL A 15 6.41 7.33 14.11
C VAL A 15 7.81 6.80 13.74
N GLU A 16 8.31 5.82 14.47
CA GLU A 16 9.61 5.19 14.23
C GLU A 16 9.55 4.17 13.09
N LEU A 17 8.34 3.65 12.80
CA LEU A 17 8.12 2.71 11.72
C LEU A 17 8.42 3.32 10.34
N SER A 18 9.38 2.72 9.63
CA SER A 18 9.74 3.13 8.28
C SER A 18 8.65 2.75 7.27
N LEU A 19 7.98 3.77 6.72
CA LEU A 19 6.98 3.55 5.67
C LEU A 19 7.57 2.94 4.39
N GLU A 20 8.86 3.13 4.12
CA GLU A 20 9.57 2.54 2.98
C GLU A 20 9.77 1.04 3.19
N GLU A 21 10.16 0.63 4.40
CA GLU A 21 10.27 -0.79 4.75
C GLU A 21 8.91 -1.47 4.76
N LEU A 22 7.88 -0.78 5.26
CA LEU A 22 6.50 -1.25 5.21
C LEU A 22 6.04 -1.47 3.76
N GLU A 23 6.28 -0.50 2.88
CA GLU A 23 5.96 -0.62 1.47
C GLU A 23 6.69 -1.82 0.83
N LYS A 24 7.98 -1.99 1.12
CA LYS A 24 8.77 -3.11 0.61
C LYS A 24 8.20 -4.46 1.07
N ARG A 25 7.90 -4.60 2.36
CA ARG A 25 7.29 -5.83 2.91
C ARG A 25 5.92 -6.13 2.32
N ILE A 26 5.14 -5.11 1.98
CA ILE A 26 3.86 -5.28 1.28
C ILE A 26 4.11 -5.80 -0.13
N ARG A 27 5.00 -5.16 -0.91
CA ARG A 27 5.34 -5.59 -2.27
C ARG A 27 5.84 -7.04 -2.33
N GLU A 28 6.67 -7.45 -1.37
CA GLU A 28 7.18 -8.82 -1.27
C GLU A 28 6.12 -9.87 -0.94
N LYS A 29 5.00 -9.46 -0.31
CA LYS A 29 3.90 -10.35 0.07
C LYS A 29 2.74 -10.35 -0.91
N LEU A 30 2.75 -9.48 -1.91
CA LEU A 30 1.67 -9.44 -2.90
C LEU A 30 1.74 -10.66 -3.82
N PRO A 31 0.58 -11.26 -4.18
CA PRO A 31 0.53 -12.31 -5.20
C PRO A 31 1.03 -11.82 -6.56
N GLU A 32 1.49 -12.74 -7.42
CA GLU A 32 2.11 -12.40 -8.71
C GLU A 32 1.20 -11.59 -9.66
N ASN A 33 -0.12 -11.74 -9.56
CA ASN A 33 -1.10 -11.03 -10.39
C ASN A 33 -1.54 -9.67 -9.80
N TYR A 34 -0.93 -9.23 -8.71
CA TYR A 34 -1.22 -7.96 -8.02
C TYR A 34 -0.07 -6.98 -8.27
N GLU A 35 -0.40 -5.72 -8.54
CA GLU A 35 0.59 -4.70 -8.87
C GLU A 35 0.38 -3.43 -8.04
N VAL A 36 1.44 -2.92 -7.40
CA VAL A 36 1.40 -1.59 -6.77
C VAL A 36 1.58 -0.53 -7.85
N LEU A 37 0.52 0.20 -8.16
CA LEU A 37 0.53 1.27 -9.17
C LEU A 37 1.13 2.56 -8.62
N LYS A 38 0.89 2.86 -7.35
CA LYS A 38 1.33 4.10 -6.70
C LYS A 38 1.47 3.93 -5.20
N SER A 39 2.52 4.53 -4.65
CA SER A 39 2.68 4.76 -3.22
C SER A 39 2.87 6.25 -2.93
N ALA A 40 2.40 6.69 -1.76
CA ALA A 40 2.61 8.05 -1.28
C ALA A 40 2.60 8.08 0.26
N LYS A 41 3.33 9.03 0.85
CA LYS A 41 3.24 9.34 2.27
C LYS A 41 2.20 10.45 2.46
N GLU A 42 1.18 10.21 3.25
CA GLU A 42 0.14 11.20 3.59
C GLU A 42 0.34 11.65 5.05
N PRO A 43 0.70 12.92 5.31
CA PRO A 43 0.89 13.41 6.67
C PRO A 43 -0.42 13.37 7.47
N ILE A 44 -0.34 12.94 8.73
CA ILE A 44 -1.47 12.92 9.67
C ILE A 44 -1.30 14.06 10.68
N ALA A 45 -0.34 13.92 11.61
CA ALA A 45 0.01 14.90 12.63
C ALA A 45 1.27 14.45 13.39
N PHE A 46 1.97 15.37 14.07
CA PHE A 46 3.09 15.04 14.98
C PHE A 46 4.19 14.15 14.37
N GLY A 47 4.49 14.33 13.09
CA GLY A 47 5.47 13.51 12.37
C GLY A 47 4.96 12.14 11.90
N LEU A 48 3.76 11.74 12.31
CA LEU A 48 3.09 10.52 11.84
C LEU A 48 2.60 10.70 10.41
N ASN A 49 2.94 9.74 9.55
CA ASN A 49 2.52 9.69 8.16
C ASN A 49 1.80 8.36 7.90
N ALA A 50 0.72 8.39 7.12
CA ALA A 50 0.12 7.19 6.56
C ALA A 50 0.83 6.80 5.27
N LEU A 51 0.85 5.49 4.96
CA LEU A 51 1.21 5.00 3.64
C LEU A 51 -0.07 4.85 2.80
N ARG A 52 -0.18 5.64 1.73
CA ARG A 52 -1.25 5.51 0.73
C ARG A 52 -0.78 4.62 -0.40
N LEU A 53 -1.48 3.51 -0.63
CA LEU A 53 -1.20 2.59 -1.73
C LEU A 53 -2.39 2.50 -2.69
N TYR A 54 -2.07 2.34 -3.97
CA TYR A 54 -3.02 1.96 -5.01
C TYR A 54 -2.54 0.66 -5.63
N ILE A 55 -3.37 -0.38 -5.54
CA ILE A 55 -3.02 -1.73 -5.99
C ILE A 55 -4.00 -2.14 -7.09
N SER A 56 -3.47 -2.59 -8.23
CA SER A 56 -4.25 -3.18 -9.30
C SER A 56 -4.37 -4.68 -9.08
N ILE A 57 -5.61 -5.17 -9.02
CA ILE A 57 -5.94 -6.58 -8.81
C ILE A 57 -6.81 -7.08 -9.98
N PRO A 58 -6.79 -8.38 -10.33
CA PRO A 58 -7.76 -8.94 -11.27
C PRO A 58 -9.19 -8.79 -10.70
N GLU A 59 -10.17 -8.55 -11.58
CA GLU A 59 -11.59 -8.48 -11.18
C GLU A 59 -12.13 -9.82 -10.68
N GLU A 60 -11.74 -10.91 -11.33
CA GLU A 60 -12.02 -12.27 -10.87
C GLU A 60 -10.85 -12.75 -10.02
N THR A 61 -11.11 -12.95 -8.74
CA THR A 61 -10.22 -13.63 -7.81
C THR A 61 -10.75 -15.06 -7.62
N GLU A 62 -9.89 -16.08 -7.77
CA GLU A 62 -10.22 -17.48 -7.42
C GLU A 62 -10.69 -17.63 -5.97
#